data_AF-X1ER76-F1
#
_entry.id   AF-X1ER76-F1
#
_cell.length_a   1.000
_cell.length_b   1.000
_cell.length_c   1.000
_cell.angle_alpha   90.00
_cell.angle_beta   90.00
_cell.angle_gamma   90.00
#
_symmetry.space_group_name_H-M   'P 1'
#
loop_
_entity.id
_entity.type
_entity.pdbx_description
1 polymer ?
#
loop_
_entity_poly.entity_id
_entity_poly.type
_entity_poly.pdbx_seq_one_letter_code
_entity_poly.pdbx_strand_id
1 'polypeptide(L)'
;MYPRREMLELVIIDGKTRGIITRNLITGEIERHSAHAVVLATGGYGTIYYLSTLAVNSNPSAAWKAHKKGAFFANPSFIQIHPTSIPQLNEYQSKLTLMSESLRNDGRIWVPKKKDDKRVANEIPEDERDYYLERRYPAFGNLVPRDVASRAAKERCDAGYG
;
A
#
# COMPACT_ATOMS: atom_id res chain seq x y z
N MET A 1 25.79 2.07 12.99
CA MET A 1 24.41 1.72 12.58
C MET A 1 23.87 0.69 13.58
N TYR A 2 22.65 0.85 14.09
CA TYR A 2 22.03 -0.07 15.07
C TYR A 2 20.86 -0.84 14.44
N PRO A 3 21.10 -1.93 13.69
CA PRO A 3 20.03 -2.73 13.11
C PRO A 3 19.24 -3.48 14.20
N ARG A 4 18.03 -3.93 13.85
CA ARG A 4 17.12 -4.66 14.76
C ARG A 4 16.80 -3.89 16.06
N ARG A 5 16.67 -2.56 15.95
CA ARG A 5 16.15 -1.69 17.02
C ARG A 5 14.80 -1.16 16.59
N GLU A 6 13.79 -1.40 17.41
CA GLU A 6 12.47 -0.80 17.23
C GLU A 6 12.31 0.40 18.15
N MET A 7 11.90 1.55 17.60
CA MET A 7 11.60 2.72 18.40
C MET A 7 10.33 2.48 19.24
N LEU A 8 10.48 2.54 20.56
CA LEU A 8 9.36 2.45 21.50
C LEU A 8 8.78 3.82 21.81
N GLU A 9 9.61 4.86 21.87
CA GLU A 9 9.16 6.18 22.32
C GLU A 9 10.03 7.33 21.78
N LEU A 10 9.41 8.50 21.57
CA LEU A 10 10.07 9.78 21.33
C LEU A 10 10.25 10.54 22.64
N VAL A 11 11.46 10.97 22.97
CA VAL A 11 11.73 11.70 24.21
C VAL A 11 11.56 13.20 23.96
N ILE A 12 10.71 13.86 24.75
CA ILE A 12 10.48 15.31 24.69
C ILE A 12 10.73 15.90 26.07
N ILE A 13 11.51 16.99 26.13
CA ILE A 13 11.79 17.78 27.33
C ILE A 13 11.59 19.26 26.96
N ASP A 14 10.78 19.98 27.72
CA ASP A 14 10.44 21.39 27.49
C ASP A 14 9.98 21.68 26.05
N GLY A 15 9.11 20.81 25.52
CA GLY A 15 8.59 20.92 24.16
C GLY A 15 9.61 20.61 23.05
N LYS A 16 10.84 20.22 23.40
CA LYS A 16 11.91 19.89 22.44
C LYS A 16 12.18 18.40 22.43
N THR A 17 12.32 17.83 21.24
CA THR A 17 12.78 16.44 21.08
C THR A 17 14.21 16.29 21.57
N ARG A 18 14.47 15.30 22.43
CA ARG A 18 15.79 15.06 23.06
C ARG A 18 16.35 13.65 22.85
N GLY A 19 15.68 12.82 22.06
CA GLY A 19 16.13 11.47 21.78
C GLY A 19 15.00 10.48 21.56
N ILE A 20 15.34 9.19 21.63
CA ILE A 20 14.41 8.08 21.50
C ILE A 20 14.70 6.98 22.52
N ILE A 21 13.68 6.19 22.83
CA ILE A 21 13.81 4.91 23.51
C ILE A 21 13.60 3.81 22.48
N THR A 22 14.47 2.81 22.47
CA THR A 22 14.39 1.69 21.53
C THR A 22 14.43 0.35 22.24
N ARG A 23 13.86 -0.68 21.62
CA ARG A 23 14.02 -2.09 22.02
C ARG A 23 14.97 -2.79 21.08
N ASN A 24 15.98 -3.46 21.62
CA ASN A 24 16.76 -4.42 20.87
C ASN A 24 15.91 -5.67 20.60
N LEU A 25 15.63 -5.96 19.33
CA LEU A 25 14.76 -7.07 18.95
C LEU A 25 15.42 -8.45 19.10
N ILE A 26 16.74 -8.50 19.34
CA ILE A 26 17.47 -9.75 19.60
C ILE A 26 17.46 -10.06 21.11
N THR A 27 17.84 -9.09 21.93
CA THR A 27 18.06 -9.30 23.38
C THR A 27 16.85 -8.90 24.22
N GLY A 28 15.94 -8.10 23.68
CA GLY A 28 14.82 -7.50 24.41
C GLY A 28 15.19 -6.26 25.23
N GLU A 29 16.47 -5.89 25.30
CA GLU A 29 16.98 -4.76 26.06
C GLU A 29 16.36 -3.41 25.63
N ILE A 30 16.10 -2.55 26.61
CA ILE A 30 15.61 -1.19 26.37
C ILE A 30 16.80 -0.23 26.40
N GLU A 31 17.06 0.39 25.26
CA GLU A 31 18.18 1.30 25.05
C GLU A 31 17.69 2.76 25.01
N ARG A 32 18.51 3.69 25.49
CA ARG A 32 18.23 5.13 25.47
C ARG A 32 19.23 5.81 24.56
N HIS A 33 18.73 6.60 23.61
CA HIS A 33 19.56 7.33 22.66
C HIS A 33 19.24 8.82 22.76
N SER A 34 20.14 9.60 23.36
CA SER A 34 20.00 11.06 23.43
C SER A 34 20.48 11.72 22.14
N ALA A 35 19.80 12.78 21.71
CA ALA A 35 20.18 13.56 20.53
C ALA A 35 19.65 14.98 20.61
N HIS A 36 20.37 15.92 19.98
CA HIS A 36 19.89 17.29 19.81
C HIS A 36 18.76 17.41 18.79
N ALA A 37 18.70 16.47 17.84
CA ALA A 37 17.67 16.37 16.81
C ALA A 37 17.39 14.89 16.50
N VAL A 38 16.14 14.57 16.18
CA VAL A 38 15.71 13.23 15.77
C VAL A 38 14.99 13.36 14.43
N VAL A 39 15.41 12.56 13.46
CA VAL A 39 14.76 12.47 12.14
C VAL A 39 14.06 11.12 12.04
N LEU A 40 12.75 11.13 11.83
CA LEU A 40 11.96 9.93 11.60
C LEU A 40 11.79 9.71 10.09
N ALA A 41 12.43 8.67 9.56
CA ALA A 41 12.34 8.23 8.17
C ALA A 41 11.80 6.79 8.09
N THR A 42 10.67 6.53 8.76
CA THR A 42 10.20 5.18 9.09
C THR A 42 9.28 4.54 8.05
N GLY A 43 9.18 5.12 6.85
CA GLY A 43 8.34 4.62 5.77
C GLY A 43 6.84 4.93 5.93
N GLY A 44 6.01 4.25 5.13
CA GLY A 44 4.55 4.36 5.15
C GLY A 44 3.88 3.38 6.11
N TYR A 45 2.56 3.45 6.20
CA TYR A 45 1.74 2.72 7.17
C TYR A 45 0.82 1.68 6.52
N GLY A 46 1.32 0.93 5.54
CA GLY A 46 0.54 -0.03 4.76
C GLY A 46 -0.13 -1.13 5.57
N THR A 47 0.46 -1.51 6.71
CA THR A 47 -0.05 -2.60 7.56
C THR A 47 -1.40 -2.32 8.22
N ILE A 48 -1.94 -1.09 8.11
CA ILE A 48 -3.32 -0.81 8.54
C ILE A 48 -4.35 -1.43 7.58
N TYR A 49 -3.93 -1.78 6.37
CA TYR A 49 -4.73 -2.52 5.39
C TYR A 49 -4.34 -3.99 5.40
N TYR A 50 -5.34 -4.86 5.33
CA TYR A 50 -5.10 -6.30 5.25
C TYR A 50 -4.39 -6.69 3.94
N LEU A 51 -4.76 -6.09 2.80
CA LEU A 51 -4.07 -6.26 1.52
C LEU A 51 -3.18 -5.06 1.24
N SER A 52 -1.86 -5.28 1.12
CA SER A 52 -0.91 -4.22 0.80
C SER A 52 0.27 -4.72 -0.03
N THR A 53 0.81 -3.87 -0.90
CA THR A 53 2.06 -4.13 -1.61
C THR A 53 3.29 -3.71 -0.80
N LEU A 54 3.11 -3.00 0.32
CA LEU A 54 4.19 -2.57 1.19
C LEU A 54 4.82 -3.77 1.92
N ALA A 55 6.09 -3.62 2.34
CA ALA A 55 6.74 -4.61 3.17
C ALA A 55 6.01 -4.75 4.52
N VAL A 56 6.03 -5.95 5.10
CA VAL A 56 5.29 -6.28 6.35
C VAL A 56 5.64 -5.37 7.53
N ASN A 57 6.85 -4.82 7.56
CA ASN A 57 7.27 -3.91 8.64
C ASN A 57 6.93 -2.43 8.36
N SER A 58 6.26 -2.10 7.25
CA SER A 58 5.85 -0.73 6.91
C SER A 58 4.62 -0.32 7.72
N ASN A 59 4.87 0.03 8.98
CA ASN A 59 3.84 0.29 9.98
C ASN A 59 3.87 1.74 10.49
N PRO A 60 2.75 2.27 11.02
CA PRO A 60 2.66 3.67 11.46
C PRO A 60 3.35 3.96 12.79
N SER A 61 3.92 2.98 13.50
CA SER A 61 4.14 3.11 14.96
C SER A 61 4.99 4.31 15.37
N ALA A 62 6.09 4.60 14.67
CA ALA A 62 6.98 5.72 14.98
C ALA A 62 6.32 7.08 14.68
N ALA A 63 5.72 7.24 13.50
CA ALA A 63 4.99 8.45 13.12
C ALA A 63 3.81 8.70 14.07
N TRP A 64 3.09 7.65 14.46
CA TRP A 64 1.97 7.71 15.39
C TRP A 64 2.40 8.10 16.81
N LYS A 65 3.54 7.59 17.29
CA LYS A 65 4.13 8.01 18.57
C LYS A 65 4.49 9.49 18.57
N ALA A 66 5.08 9.99 17.48
CA ALA A 66 5.35 11.42 17.33
C ALA A 66 4.06 12.24 17.31
N HIS A 67 3.03 11.80 16.58
CA HIS A 67 1.73 12.47 16.53
C HIS A 67 1.07 12.55 17.92
N LYS A 68 1.10 11.45 18.69
CA LYS A 68 0.62 11.42 20.09
C LYS A 68 1.33 12.40 21.01
N LYS A 69 2.50 12.93 20.61
CA LYS A 69 3.25 13.95 21.34
C LYS A 69 3.14 15.36 20.75
N GLY A 70 2.11 15.60 19.94
CA GLY A 70 1.79 16.92 19.40
C GLY A 70 2.38 17.22 18.03
N ALA A 71 3.06 16.27 17.38
CA ALA A 71 3.42 16.45 15.98
C ALA A 71 2.17 16.46 15.09
N PHE A 72 2.10 17.37 14.11
CA PHE A 72 1.02 17.34 13.13
C PHE A 72 1.14 16.10 12.23
N PHE A 73 -0.02 15.54 11.85
CA PHE A 73 -0.11 14.38 10.98
C PHE A 73 -1.09 14.67 9.85
N ALA A 74 -0.56 15.07 8.71
CA ALA A 74 -1.36 15.54 7.58
C ALA A 74 -1.87 14.39 6.72
N ASN A 75 -3.11 14.54 6.23
CA ASN A 75 -3.75 13.68 5.23
C ASN A 75 -3.66 12.16 5.49
N PRO A 76 -3.91 11.68 6.73
CA PRO A 76 -3.80 10.25 7.05
C PRO A 76 -4.81 9.37 6.29
N SER A 77 -5.85 9.97 5.70
CA SER A 77 -6.86 9.29 4.89
C SER A 77 -6.55 9.25 3.39
N PHE A 78 -5.50 9.93 2.92
CA PHE A 78 -5.18 10.00 1.49
C PHE A 78 -4.30 8.81 1.08
N ILE A 79 -4.93 7.66 0.88
CA ILE A 79 -4.26 6.40 0.55
C ILE A 79 -4.37 6.09 -0.93
N GLN A 80 -3.22 5.82 -1.56
CA GLN A 80 -3.16 5.39 -2.94
C GLN A 80 -3.34 3.87 -3.04
N ILE A 81 -4.32 3.43 -3.83
CA ILE A 81 -4.50 2.03 -4.20
C ILE A 81 -3.91 1.82 -5.59
N HIS A 82 -2.96 0.88 -5.70
CA HIS A 82 -2.39 0.51 -6.99
C HIS A 82 -3.36 -0.39 -7.77
N PRO A 83 -3.61 -0.15 -9.07
CA PRO A 83 -4.62 -0.88 -9.82
C PRO A 83 -4.23 -2.33 -10.13
N THR A 84 -2.93 -2.66 -10.07
CA THR A 84 -2.42 -3.97 -10.47
C THR A 84 -1.49 -4.57 -9.42
N SER A 85 -1.83 -5.78 -8.96
CA SER A 85 -0.99 -6.63 -8.12
C SER A 85 -1.30 -8.10 -8.43
N ILE A 86 -0.35 -8.99 -8.14
CA ILE A 86 -0.62 -10.42 -8.20
C ILE A 86 -1.68 -10.75 -7.13
N PRO A 87 -2.73 -11.53 -7.46
CA PRO A 87 -3.72 -11.98 -6.49
C PRO A 87 -3.11 -12.74 -5.31
N GLN A 88 -3.86 -12.85 -4.21
CA GLN A 88 -3.47 -13.70 -3.09
C GLN A 88 -3.34 -15.16 -3.53
N LEU A 89 -2.34 -15.86 -3.03
CA LEU A 89 -2.19 -17.30 -3.19
C LEU A 89 -3.03 -18.08 -2.17
N ASN A 90 -3.29 -17.49 -0.99
CA ASN A 90 -4.10 -18.06 0.08
C ASN A 90 -4.62 -16.96 1.03
N GLU A 91 -5.53 -17.35 1.94
CA GLU A 91 -6.18 -16.49 2.93
C GLU A 91 -5.27 -15.97 4.06
N TYR A 92 -4.02 -16.43 4.16
CA TYR A 92 -3.06 -15.94 5.16
C TYR A 92 -2.11 -14.88 4.58
N GLN A 93 -2.17 -14.64 3.26
CA GLN A 93 -1.29 -13.71 2.58
C GLN A 93 -1.85 -12.28 2.60
N SER A 94 -1.27 -11.41 3.43
CA SER A 94 -1.58 -9.97 3.46
C SER A 94 -0.73 -9.14 2.48
N LYS A 95 0.52 -9.56 2.26
CA LYS A 95 1.43 -8.86 1.33
C LYS A 95 1.21 -9.34 -0.10
N LEU A 96 0.84 -8.41 -0.97
CA LEU A 96 0.72 -8.64 -2.41
C LEU A 96 2.03 -8.30 -3.13
N THR A 97 2.27 -8.98 -4.24
CA THR A 97 3.38 -8.62 -5.15
C THR A 97 2.88 -7.58 -6.14
N LEU A 98 3.57 -6.44 -6.19
CA LEU A 98 3.24 -5.37 -7.12
C LEU A 98 3.49 -5.85 -8.56
N MET A 99 2.52 -5.60 -9.44
CA MET A 99 2.74 -5.68 -10.89
C MET A 99 3.01 -4.26 -11.38
N SER A 100 4.18 -4.05 -11.97
CA SER A 100 4.66 -2.73 -12.39
C SER A 100 3.63 -2.03 -13.28
N GLU A 101 3.46 -0.72 -13.05
CA GLU A 101 2.65 0.13 -13.93
C GLU A 101 3.13 0.11 -15.38
N SER A 102 4.43 -0.12 -15.62
CA SER A 102 4.95 -0.26 -16.98
C SER A 102 4.25 -1.38 -17.76
N LEU A 103 3.72 -2.41 -17.09
CA LEU A 103 2.94 -3.46 -17.75
C LEU A 103 1.64 -2.93 -18.36
N ARG A 104 1.11 -1.79 -17.90
CA ARG A 104 -0.07 -1.16 -18.54
C ARG A 104 0.27 -0.43 -19.84
N ASN A 105 1.56 -0.18 -20.11
CA ASN A 105 1.99 0.38 -21.37
C ASN A 105 1.88 -0.63 -22.51
N ASP A 106 2.31 -1.86 -22.26
CA ASP A 106 2.37 -2.91 -23.29
C ASP A 106 1.23 -3.94 -23.15
N GLY A 107 0.72 -4.12 -21.93
CA GLY A 107 -0.40 -4.98 -21.60
C GLY A 107 -1.72 -4.20 -21.52
N ARG A 108 -2.82 -4.94 -21.49
CA ARG A 108 -4.18 -4.40 -21.47
C ARG A 108 -4.96 -5.01 -20.31
N ILE A 109 -5.71 -4.19 -19.58
CA ILE A 109 -6.56 -4.65 -18.48
C ILE A 109 -7.99 -4.83 -19.00
N TRP A 110 -8.60 -5.96 -18.66
CA TRP A 110 -9.94 -6.31 -19.11
C TRP A 110 -10.70 -7.11 -18.06
N VAL A 111 -12.01 -7.19 -18.26
CA VAL A 111 -12.94 -8.08 -17.55
C VAL A 111 -13.79 -8.85 -18.58
N PRO A 112 -14.38 -10.01 -18.27
CA PRO A 112 -15.36 -10.65 -19.15
C PRO A 112 -16.50 -9.69 -19.52
N LYS A 113 -16.99 -9.76 -20.77
CA LYS A 113 -18.24 -9.07 -21.17
C LYS A 113 -19.48 -9.72 -20.56
N LYS A 114 -19.41 -11.03 -20.33
CA LYS A 114 -20.48 -11.80 -19.68
C LYS A 114 -20.39 -11.62 -18.17
N LYS A 115 -21.52 -11.30 -17.55
CA LYS A 115 -21.63 -11.21 -16.09
C LYS A 115 -21.50 -12.61 -15.46
N ASP A 116 -20.85 -12.67 -14.31
CA ASP A 116 -20.63 -13.87 -13.49
C ASP A 116 -19.93 -15.02 -14.25
N ASP A 117 -19.09 -14.68 -15.24
CA ASP A 117 -18.30 -15.67 -15.96
C ASP A 117 -17.33 -16.39 -15.03
N LYS A 118 -17.35 -17.72 -15.05
CA LYS A 118 -16.54 -18.58 -14.15
C LYS A 118 -15.36 -19.25 -14.87
N ARG A 119 -15.20 -19.04 -16.17
CA ARG A 119 -14.06 -19.57 -16.92
C ARG A 119 -12.77 -18.95 -16.41
N VAL A 120 -11.67 -19.71 -16.50
CA VAL A 120 -10.36 -19.15 -16.21
C VAL A 120 -9.99 -18.11 -17.28
N ALA A 121 -9.22 -17.09 -16.91
CA ALA A 121 -8.97 -15.94 -17.79
C ALA A 121 -8.43 -16.30 -19.20
N ASN A 122 -7.62 -17.36 -19.31
CA ASN A 122 -7.05 -17.81 -20.58
C ASN A 122 -8.06 -18.48 -21.52
N GLU A 123 -9.23 -18.90 -21.03
CA GLU A 123 -10.29 -19.53 -21.81
C GLU A 123 -11.30 -18.52 -22.38
N ILE A 124 -11.20 -17.24 -22.00
CA ILE A 124 -12.10 -16.19 -22.48
C ILE A 124 -11.49 -15.58 -23.74
N PRO A 125 -12.11 -15.78 -24.93
CA PRO A 125 -11.64 -15.21 -26.20
C PRO A 125 -11.59 -13.68 -26.18
N GLU A 126 -10.73 -13.06 -26.99
CA GLU A 126 -10.54 -11.61 -26.98
C GLU A 126 -11.81 -10.82 -27.32
N ASP A 127 -12.65 -11.32 -28.22
CA ASP A 127 -13.93 -10.73 -28.58
C ASP A 127 -14.96 -10.77 -27.43
N GLU A 128 -14.73 -11.59 -26.41
CA GLU A 128 -15.53 -11.67 -25.19
C GLU A 128 -14.95 -10.84 -24.03
N ARG A 129 -13.85 -10.09 -24.24
CA ARG A 129 -13.21 -9.24 -23.23
C ARG A 129 -13.66 -7.78 -23.33
N ASP A 130 -13.98 -7.18 -22.20
CA ASP A 130 -14.24 -5.74 -22.04
C ASP A 130 -12.98 -5.05 -21.52
N TYR A 131 -12.25 -4.39 -22.42
CA TYR A 131 -11.15 -3.48 -22.11
C TYR A 131 -11.71 -2.16 -21.55
N TYR A 132 -12.26 -2.25 -20.33
CA TYR A 132 -13.13 -1.23 -19.74
C TYR A 132 -12.47 0.15 -19.62
N LEU A 133 -11.14 0.24 -19.44
CA LEU A 133 -10.44 1.52 -19.40
C LEU A 133 -10.37 2.18 -20.79
N GLU A 134 -10.08 1.40 -21.82
CA GLU A 134 -10.04 1.88 -23.21
C GLU A 134 -11.43 2.29 -23.70
N ARG A 135 -12.47 1.52 -23.34
CA ARG A 135 -13.86 1.86 -23.64
C ARG A 135 -14.32 3.14 -22.93
N ARG A 136 -13.96 3.33 -21.65
CA ARG A 136 -14.41 4.48 -20.85
C ARG A 136 -13.58 5.75 -21.09
N TYR A 137 -12.29 5.59 -21.39
CA TYR A 137 -11.34 6.69 -21.50
C TYR A 137 -10.53 6.58 -22.82
N PRO A 138 -11.16 6.77 -23.99
CA PRO A 138 -10.51 6.52 -25.29
C PRO A 138 -9.23 7.32 -25.53
N ALA A 139 -9.11 8.51 -24.95
CA ALA A 139 -7.94 9.36 -25.10
C ALA A 139 -6.70 8.85 -24.34
N PHE A 140 -6.89 8.15 -23.23
CA PHE A 140 -5.79 7.69 -22.36
C PHE A 140 -5.63 6.16 -22.37
N GLY A 141 -6.69 5.43 -22.69
CA GLY A 141 -6.72 3.98 -22.66
C GLY A 141 -6.30 3.42 -21.31
N ASN A 142 -5.36 2.48 -21.34
CA ASN A 142 -4.83 1.83 -20.15
C ASN A 142 -3.87 2.74 -19.33
N LEU A 143 -3.56 3.96 -19.81
CA LEU A 143 -2.64 4.92 -19.17
C LEU A 143 -3.37 5.99 -18.36
N VAL A 144 -4.64 5.78 -18.01
CA VAL A 144 -5.34 6.66 -17.06
C VAL A 144 -4.63 6.74 -15.70
N PRO A 145 -4.85 7.82 -14.93
CA PRO A 145 -4.36 7.93 -13.56
C PRO A 145 -4.73 6.71 -12.69
N ARG A 146 -3.84 6.35 -11.76
CA ARG A 146 -4.01 5.15 -10.92
C ARG A 146 -5.32 5.13 -10.14
N ASP A 147 -5.77 6.27 -9.65
CA ASP A 147 -7.03 6.38 -8.90
C ASP A 147 -8.24 6.08 -9.80
N VAL A 148 -8.22 6.55 -11.05
CA VAL A 148 -9.24 6.26 -12.06
C VAL A 148 -9.23 4.78 -12.40
N ALA A 149 -8.06 4.19 -12.64
CA ALA A 149 -7.91 2.77 -12.94
C ALA A 149 -8.44 1.90 -11.79
N SER A 150 -8.01 2.15 -10.56
CA SER A 150 -8.41 1.39 -9.38
C SER A 150 -9.91 1.48 -9.09
N ARG A 151 -10.52 2.67 -9.23
CA ARG A 151 -11.98 2.83 -9.08
C ARG A 151 -12.75 2.10 -10.16
N ALA A 152 -12.31 2.21 -11.42
CA ALA A 152 -12.97 1.54 -12.54
C ALA A 152 -12.88 0.01 -12.42
N ALA A 153 -11.74 -0.53 -12.00
CA ALA A 153 -11.58 -1.96 -11.74
C ALA A 153 -12.56 -2.44 -10.65
N LYS A 154 -12.58 -1.76 -9.49
CA LYS A 154 -13.51 -2.04 -8.39
C LYS A 154 -14.97 -2.02 -8.85
N GLU A 155 -15.37 -0.99 -9.60
CA GLU A 155 -16.73 -0.84 -10.13
C GLU A 155 -17.13 -2.01 -11.03
N ARG A 156 -16.24 -2.46 -11.93
CA ARG A 156 -16.52 -3.59 -12.84
C ARG A 156 -16.62 -4.91 -12.08
N CYS A 157 -15.71 -5.15 -11.13
CA CYS A 157 -15.75 -6.34 -10.29
C CYS A 157 -17.02 -6.39 -9.43
N ASP A 158 -17.39 -5.29 -8.77
CA ASP A 158 -18.61 -5.20 -7.95
C ASP A 158 -19.89 -5.40 -8.78
N ALA A 159 -19.88 -5.02 -10.05
CA ALA A 159 -20.99 -5.24 -10.98
C ALA A 159 -21.11 -6.70 -11.46
N GLY A 160 -20.24 -7.61 -11.01
CA GLY A 160 -20.25 -9.04 -11.35
C GLY A 160 -19.47 -9.37 -12.62
N TYR A 161 -18.57 -8.50 -13.07
CA TYR A 161 -17.64 -8.81 -14.17
C TYR A 161 -16.25 -9.20 -13.64
N GLY A 162 -16.07 -9.37 -12.34
CA GLY A 162 -14.79 -9.71 -11.71
C GLY A 162 -14.61 -11.20 -11.44
#